data_AF-A0A7H0GP14-F1
#
_entry.id   AF-A0A7H0GP14-F1
#
_cell.length_a   1.000
_cell.length_b   1.000
_cell.length_c   1.000
_cell.angle_alpha   90.00
_cell.angle_beta   90.00
_cell.angle_gamma   90.00
#
_symmetry.space_group_name_H-M   'P 1'
#
loop_
_entity.id
_entity.type
_entity.pdbx_description
1 polymer ?
#
loop_
_entity_poly.entity_id
_entity_poly.type
_entity_poly.pdbx_seq_one_letter_code
_entity_poly.pdbx_strand_id
1 'polypeptide(L)'
;MQHLNQGLVHTAREARIGQMRHSALLATIKHDRADLLSQLLNHLGNRHFARTLADLSAAEQVRALRLLNAKKRASLYRELSQPQRDLWHAVLKREARRSLIRRLTSWLRPARLKATRP
;
A
#
# COMPACT_ATOMS: atom_id res chain seq x y z
N MET A 1 17.01 -41.63 3.92
CA MET A 1 15.87 -41.13 4.72
C MET A 1 16.11 -39.81 5.45
N GLN A 2 17.35 -39.33 5.67
CA GLN A 2 17.61 -38.09 6.45
C GLN A 2 17.45 -36.77 5.67
N HIS A 3 17.55 -36.77 4.33
CA HIS A 3 17.44 -35.56 3.51
C HIS A 3 16.01 -35.03 3.34
N LEU A 4 14.98 -35.89 3.45
CA LEU A 4 13.58 -35.48 3.29
C LEU A 4 13.06 -34.64 4.46
N ASN A 5 13.53 -34.93 5.68
CA ASN A 5 13.12 -34.18 6.87
C ASN A 5 13.68 -32.75 6.91
N GLN A 6 14.87 -32.51 6.37
CA GLN A 6 15.43 -31.16 6.30
C GLN A 6 14.62 -30.27 5.34
N GLY A 7 14.22 -30.79 4.18
CA GLY A 7 13.38 -30.06 3.22
C GLY A 7 12.02 -29.64 3.81
N LEU A 8 11.38 -30.52 4.60
CA LEU A 8 10.10 -30.24 5.25
C LEU A 8 10.21 -29.22 6.41
N VAL A 9 11.32 -29.22 7.15
CA VAL A 9 11.57 -28.23 8.21
C VAL A 9 11.86 -26.85 7.63
N HIS A 10 12.57 -26.77 6.51
CA HIS A 10 12.82 -25.51 5.81
C HIS A 10 11.53 -24.88 5.27
N THR A 11 10.64 -25.67 4.66
CA THR A 11 9.36 -25.17 4.14
C THR A 11 8.42 -24.72 5.24
N ALA A 12 8.36 -25.44 6.38
CA ALA A 12 7.55 -25.03 7.53
C ALA A 12 8.05 -23.72 8.17
N ARG A 13 9.37 -23.55 8.30
CA ARG A 13 9.97 -22.30 8.81
C ARG A 13 9.70 -21.13 7.88
N GLU A 14 9.87 -21.32 6.58
CA GLU A 14 9.59 -20.27 5.58
C GLU A 14 8.12 -19.87 5.55
N ALA A 15 7.21 -20.84 5.64
CA ALA A 15 5.77 -20.58 5.74
C ALA A 15 5.43 -19.74 6.98
N ARG A 16 6.01 -20.08 8.13
CA ARG A 16 5.83 -19.31 9.37
C ARG A 16 6.36 -17.88 9.24
N ILE A 17 7.55 -17.70 8.66
CA ILE A 17 8.12 -16.36 8.41
C ILE A 17 7.22 -15.56 7.45
N GLY A 18 6.68 -16.21 6.41
CA GLY A 18 5.72 -15.61 5.49
C GLY A 18 4.47 -15.11 6.20
N GLN A 19 3.87 -15.94 7.05
CA GLN A 19 2.71 -15.56 7.86
C GLN A 19 3.02 -14.39 8.80
N MET A 20 4.16 -14.40 9.49
CA MET A 20 4.57 -13.30 10.36
C MET A 20 4.71 -11.98 9.60
N ARG A 21 5.31 -12.00 8.41
CA ARG A 21 5.42 -10.81 7.54
C ARG A 21 4.05 -10.29 7.13
N HIS A 22 3.15 -11.19 6.74
CA HIS A 22 1.79 -10.87 6.37
C HIS A 22 1.02 -10.23 7.53
N SER A 23 1.07 -10.83 8.72
CA SER A 23 0.42 -10.29 9.93
C SER A 23 0.99 -8.94 10.34
N ALA A 24 2.31 -8.75 10.27
CA ALA A 24 2.95 -7.48 10.55
C ALA A 24 2.50 -6.39 9.56
N LEU A 25 2.50 -6.70 8.25
CA LEU A 25 2.02 -5.79 7.22
C LEU A 25 0.56 -5.40 7.47
N LEU A 26 -0.31 -6.38 7.72
CA LEU A 26 -1.72 -6.14 8.01
C LEU A 26 -1.92 -5.26 9.24
N ALA A 27 -1.20 -5.51 10.34
CA ALA A 27 -1.28 -4.71 11.55
C ALA A 27 -0.85 -3.25 11.29
N THR A 28 0.25 -3.03 10.56
CA THR A 28 0.70 -1.67 10.22
C THR A 28 -0.31 -0.91 9.38
N ILE A 29 -0.99 -1.58 8.45
CA ILE A 29 -2.03 -1.00 7.60
C ILE A 29 -3.30 -0.69 8.42
N LYS A 30 -3.74 -1.62 9.27
CA LYS A 30 -4.94 -1.45 10.10
C LYS A 30 -4.81 -0.27 11.06
N HIS A 31 -3.61 -0.04 11.60
CA HIS A 31 -3.32 1.04 12.54
C HIS A 31 -2.73 2.29 11.88
N ASP A 32 -2.73 2.38 10.54
CA ASP A 32 -2.17 3.52 9.78
C ASP A 32 -0.74 3.93 10.20
N ARG A 33 0.10 2.97 10.60
CA ARG A 33 1.45 3.21 11.09
C ARG A 33 2.44 3.36 9.92
N ALA A 34 2.42 4.51 9.28
CA ALA A 34 3.24 4.81 8.10
C ALA A 34 4.75 4.60 8.33
N ASP A 35 5.26 4.92 9.52
CA ASP A 35 6.67 4.74 9.88
C ASP A 35 7.06 3.28 9.95
N LEU A 36 6.23 2.45 10.60
CA LEU A 36 6.46 1.02 10.72
C LEU A 36 6.33 0.32 9.37
N LEU A 37 5.34 0.71 8.55
CA LEU A 37 5.21 0.23 7.18
C LEU A 37 6.48 0.54 6.36
N SER A 38 7.01 1.75 6.55
CA SER A 38 8.25 2.21 5.96
C SER A 38 9.47 1.40 6.39
N GLN A 39 9.57 1.05 7.66
CA GLN A 39 10.64 0.20 8.19
C GLN A 39 10.52 -1.23 7.69
N LEU A 40 9.30 -1.76 7.63
CA LEU A 40 9.02 -3.10 7.12
C LEU A 40 9.42 -3.22 5.63
N LEU A 41 9.10 -2.22 4.82
CA LEU A 41 9.55 -2.16 3.42
C LEU A 41 11.07 -2.16 3.31
N ASN A 42 11.77 -1.39 4.15
CA ASN A 42 13.23 -1.33 4.14
C ASN A 42 13.84 -2.67 4.58
N HIS A 43 13.26 -3.33 5.58
CA HIS A 43 13.76 -4.59 6.12
C HIS A 43 13.54 -5.77 5.15
N LEU A 44 12.36 -5.84 4.53
CA LEU A 44 12.02 -6.93 3.61
C LEU A 44 12.61 -6.72 2.21
N GLY A 45 12.87 -5.47 1.84
CA GLY A 45 13.18 -5.09 0.46
C GLY A 45 11.94 -5.07 -0.44
N ASN A 46 12.05 -4.34 -1.55
CA ASN A 46 10.90 -4.07 -2.43
C ASN A 46 10.25 -5.34 -2.99
N ARG A 47 11.05 -6.34 -3.37
CA ARG A 47 10.56 -7.57 -4.02
C ARG A 47 9.73 -8.44 -3.07
N HIS A 48 10.24 -8.70 -1.87
CA HIS A 48 9.51 -9.49 -0.87
C HIS A 48 8.30 -8.73 -0.35
N PHE A 49 8.42 -7.42 -0.14
CA PHE A 49 7.29 -6.59 0.24
C PHE A 49 6.18 -6.60 -0.82
N ALA A 50 6.52 -6.46 -2.11
CA ALA A 50 5.55 -6.52 -3.21
C ALA A 50 4.80 -7.86 -3.26
N ARG A 51 5.51 -8.98 -3.01
CA ARG A 51 4.91 -10.31 -2.91
C ARG A 51 3.96 -10.41 -1.73
N THR A 52 4.39 -10.04 -0.52
CA THR A 52 3.52 -10.06 0.66
C THR A 52 2.32 -9.12 0.53
N LEU A 53 2.49 -7.99 -0.17
CA LEU A 53 1.42 -7.06 -0.49
C LEU A 53 0.41 -7.67 -1.47
N ALA A 54 0.84 -8.52 -2.40
CA ALA A 54 -0.04 -9.19 -3.37
C ALA A 54 -1.03 -10.15 -2.69
N ASP A 55 -0.64 -10.72 -1.55
CA ASP A 55 -1.48 -11.64 -0.77
C ASP A 55 -2.59 -10.91 0.02
N LEU A 56 -2.56 -9.57 0.07
CA LEU A 56 -3.58 -8.76 0.73
C LEU A 56 -4.74 -8.42 -0.20
N SER A 57 -5.89 -8.08 0.40
CA SER A 57 -7.03 -7.58 -0.37
C SER A 57 -6.68 -6.28 -1.10
N ALA A 58 -7.35 -6.01 -2.22
CA ALA A 58 -7.13 -4.79 -2.98
C ALA A 58 -7.25 -3.53 -2.10
N ALA A 59 -8.22 -3.47 -1.18
CA ALA A 59 -8.42 -2.34 -0.27
C ALA A 59 -7.22 -2.10 0.66
N GLU A 60 -6.63 -3.17 1.19
CA GLU A 60 -5.44 -3.10 2.05
C GLU A 60 -4.21 -2.70 1.25
N GLN A 61 -4.06 -3.22 0.04
CA GLN A 61 -3.01 -2.79 -0.88
C GLN A 61 -3.09 -1.28 -1.09
N VAL A 62 -4.27 -0.77 -1.47
CA VAL A 62 -4.50 0.68 -1.65
C VAL A 62 -4.14 1.47 -0.39
N ARG A 63 -4.51 1.00 0.80
CA ARG A 63 -4.22 1.69 2.06
C ARG A 63 -2.72 1.72 2.35
N ALA A 64 -2.01 0.62 2.13
CA ALA A 64 -0.56 0.56 2.25
C ALA A 64 0.12 1.60 1.33
N LEU A 65 -0.35 1.73 0.09
CA LEU A 65 0.20 2.69 -0.87
C LEU A 65 0.03 4.13 -0.42
N ARG A 66 -1.10 4.47 0.20
CA ARG A 66 -1.36 5.82 0.72
C ARG A 66 -0.44 6.20 1.86
N LEU A 67 -0.09 5.23 2.70
CA LEU A 67 0.80 5.42 3.83
C LEU A 67 2.28 5.58 3.41
N LEU A 68 2.64 5.10 2.22
CA LEU A 68 4.00 5.24 1.69
C LEU A 68 4.23 6.63 1.05
N ASN A 69 5.39 7.21 1.34
CA ASN A 69 5.83 8.43 0.67
C ASN A 69 6.12 8.19 -0.83
N ALA A 70 6.20 9.27 -1.61
CA ALA A 70 6.35 9.18 -3.07
C ALA A 70 7.60 8.41 -3.51
N LYS A 71 8.73 8.57 -2.81
CA LYS A 71 10.00 7.89 -3.13
C LYS A 71 9.87 6.37 -2.96
N LYS A 72 9.35 5.93 -1.82
CA LYS A 72 9.12 4.49 -1.53
C LYS A 72 8.10 3.90 -2.48
N ARG A 73 7.05 4.66 -2.78
CA ARG A 73 6.06 4.29 -3.79
C ARG A 73 6.68 4.01 -5.16
N ALA A 74 7.50 4.93 -5.66
CA ALA A 74 8.17 4.77 -6.95
C ALA A 74 9.12 3.57 -6.97
N SER A 75 9.84 3.34 -5.87
CA SER A 75 10.74 2.19 -5.73
C SER A 75 9.96 0.86 -5.74
N LEU A 76 8.85 0.79 -5.01
CA LEU A 76 8.02 -0.41 -4.92
C LEU A 76 7.32 -0.72 -6.23
N TYR A 77 6.88 0.30 -6.98
CA TYR A 77 6.13 0.15 -8.23
C TYR A 77 6.82 -0.75 -9.26
N ARG A 78 8.16 -0.73 -9.30
CA ARG A 78 8.96 -1.56 -10.21
C ARG A 78 8.81 -3.06 -9.93
N GLU A 79 8.61 -3.44 -8.68
CA GLU A 79 8.50 -4.83 -8.24
C GLU A 79 7.06 -5.38 -8.25
N LEU A 80 6.07 -4.51 -8.52
CA LEU A 80 4.68 -4.92 -8.56
C LEU A 80 4.36 -5.71 -9.82
N SER A 81 3.49 -6.70 -9.66
CA SER A 81 2.84 -7.39 -10.77
C SER A 81 1.85 -6.48 -11.50
N GLN A 82 1.50 -6.84 -12.74
CA GLN A 82 0.58 -6.04 -13.56
C GLN A 82 -0.78 -5.78 -12.85
N PRO A 83 -1.45 -6.78 -12.23
CA PRO A 83 -2.70 -6.52 -11.50
C PRO A 83 -2.55 -5.50 -10.37
N GLN A 84 -1.43 -5.52 -9.64
CA GLN A 84 -1.15 -4.57 -8.58
C GLN A 84 -0.92 -3.16 -9.13
N ARG A 85 -0.25 -3.03 -10.28
CA ARG A 85 -0.07 -1.75 -10.98
C ARG A 85 -1.40 -1.19 -11.47
N ASP A 86 -2.30 -2.04 -11.95
CA ASP A 86 -3.63 -1.62 -12.41
C ASP A 86 -4.48 -1.09 -11.24
N LEU A 87 -4.47 -1.79 -10.10
CA LEU A 87 -5.07 -1.30 -8.86
C LEU A 87 -4.48 0.05 -8.44
N TRP A 88 -3.15 0.17 -8.51
CA TRP A 88 -2.45 1.41 -8.19
C TRP A 88 -2.89 2.57 -9.09
N HIS A 89 -2.94 2.38 -10.40
CA HIS A 89 -3.38 3.39 -11.36
C HIS A 89 -4.84 3.79 -11.14
N ALA A 90 -5.71 2.83 -10.84
CA ALA A 90 -7.11 3.09 -10.54
C ALA A 90 -7.27 4.01 -9.31
N VAL A 91 -6.45 3.82 -8.27
CA VAL A 91 -6.43 4.68 -7.08
C VAL A 91 -5.94 6.08 -7.42
N LEU A 92 -4.80 6.19 -8.09
CA LEU A 92 -4.22 7.49 -8.44
C LEU A 92 -5.19 8.31 -9.30
N LYS A 93 -5.86 7.68 -10.27
CA LYS A 93 -6.90 8.35 -11.08
C LYS A 93 -8.06 8.85 -10.22
N ARG A 94 -8.54 8.06 -9.25
CA ARG A 94 -9.61 8.49 -8.32
C ARG A 94 -9.17 9.63 -7.42
N GLU A 95 -7.94 9.62 -6.93
CA GLU A 95 -7.40 10.69 -6.07
C GLU A 95 -7.17 11.98 -6.84
N ALA A 96 -6.62 11.91 -8.05
CA ALA A 96 -6.48 13.05 -8.95
C ALA A 96 -7.84 13.69 -9.28
N ARG A 97 -8.88 12.87 -9.51
CA ARG A 97 -10.25 13.38 -9.70
C ARG A 97 -10.79 14.09 -8.47
N ARG A 98 -10.61 13.51 -7.27
CA ARG A 98 -11.06 14.12 -6.01
C ARG A 98 -10.35 15.45 -5.73
N SER A 99 -9.05 15.55 -6.00
CA SER A 99 -8.30 16.79 -5.80
C SER A 99 -8.71 17.88 -6.79
N LEU A 100 -8.98 17.51 -8.05
CA LEU A 100 -9.52 18.42 -9.05
C LEU A 100 -10.91 18.93 -8.68
N ILE A 101 -11.84 18.05 -8.26
CA ILE A 101 -13.16 18.45 -7.77
C ILE A 101 -13.01 19.40 -6.58
N ARG A 102 -12.19 19.07 -5.59
CA ARG A 102 -11.97 19.91 -4.41
C ARG A 102 -11.44 21.30 -4.80
N ARG A 103 -10.51 21.38 -5.76
CA ARG A 103 -10.02 22.66 -6.31
C ARG A 103 -11.15 23.42 -6.99
N LEU A 104 -11.91 22.80 -7.89
CA LEU A 104 -13.04 23.47 -8.54
C LEU A 104 -14.08 23.97 -7.52
N THR A 105 -14.36 23.18 -6.48
CA THR A 105 -15.32 23.57 -5.43
C THR A 105 -14.79 24.71 -4.55
N SER A 106 -13.48 24.78 -4.30
CA SER A 106 -12.88 25.89 -3.55
C SER A 106 -12.91 27.20 -4.33
N TRP A 107 -12.88 27.15 -5.67
CA TRP A 107 -13.02 28.33 -6.54
C TRP A 107 -14.47 28.81 -6.62
N LEU A 108 -15.45 27.92 -6.47
CA LEU A 108 -16.88 28.27 -6.42
C LEU A 108 -17.34 28.79 -5.05
N ARG A 109 -16.61 28.49 -3.96
CA ARG A 109 -16.92 28.96 -2.60
C ARG A 109 -16.89 30.49 -2.41
N PRO A 110 -15.91 31.27 -2.93
CA PRO A 110 -15.89 32.71 -2.75
C PRO A 110 -17.04 33.43 -3.47
N ALA A 111 -17.69 32.82 -4.47
CA ALA A 111 -18.83 33.41 -5.17
C ALA A 111 -20.11 33.43 -4.32
N ARG A 112 -20.27 32.50 -3.36
CA ARG A 112 -21.48 32.43 -2.50
C ARG A 112 -21.48 33.43 -1.34
N LEU A 113 -20.32 33.97 -0.93
CA LEU A 113 -20.23 34.91 0.19
C LEU A 113 -20.42 36.37 -0.22
N LYS A 114 -20.43 36.68 -1.53
CA LYS A 114 -20.72 38.03 -2.04
C LYS A 114 -22.19 38.24 -2.44
N ALA A 115 -23.00 37.19 -2.53
CA ALA A 115 -24.42 37.29 -2.91
C ALA A 115 -25.37 37.54 -1.72
N THR A 116 -24.85 37.66 -0.49
CA THR A 116 -25.62 37.95 0.73
C THR A 116 -24.93 39.04 1.53
N ARG A 117 -24.75 40.21 0.93
CA ARG A 117 -24.64 41.47 1.68
C ARG A 117 -25.78 42.38 1.21
N PRO A 118 -26.65 42.83 2.13
CA PRO A 118 -27.73 43.77 1.82
C PRO A 118 -27.19 45.13 1.37
#